data_AF-A0ABD3IAH8-F1
#
_entry.id   AF-A0ABD3IAH8-F1
#
_cell.length_a   1.000
_cell.length_b   1.000
_cell.length_c   1.000
_cell.angle_alpha   90.00
_cell.angle_beta   90.00
_cell.angle_gamma   90.00
#
_symmetry.space_group_name_H-M   'P 1'
#
loop_
_entity.id
_entity.type
_entity.pdbx_description
1 polymer ?
#
loop_
_entity_poly.entity_id
_entity_poly.type
_entity_poly.pdbx_seq_one_letter_code
_entity_poly.pdbx_strand_id
1 'polypeptide(L)'
;MAAALAATMPHQLQFGPPAGMASAVGLRVTPARVQVPMRGFVIPQRCLRMVYVRASAAVSQEVEAEQDEGGLLVAEAPPPKKEKLFQKDKGRSKRFMEIQKLRVKKQEYDPETAIRLMKDTASAKFVETAEVHIRLNIDPKYTDQQLRATVSLPKGTGQVVRVAVLAQGEKQQEAKNAGADLVGAEDLIEQIAGGFLEFDKLIATPDMMPKVAKLGRLLGPRGLMPNPKAGTVSLDITKAVGEFKAGKVEYRADKTGIVHVLFGKSDFPAEDLLANLVAVANSVDANKPSGAKGVYWKTCYLCTTMGPSIRLNVNQLRDFKLTGS
;
A
#
# COMPACT_ATOMS: atom_id res chain seq x y z
N MET A 1 3.95 -21.91 67.20
CA MET A 1 4.51 -20.55 67.33
C MET A 1 5.79 -20.66 68.15
N ALA A 2 6.94 -20.69 67.48
CA ALA A 2 8.25 -20.76 68.12
C ALA A 2 9.24 -19.99 67.24
N ALA A 3 9.97 -19.06 67.84
CA ALA A 3 10.93 -18.18 67.20
C ALA A 3 12.30 -18.31 67.88
N ALA A 4 13.32 -18.31 67.02
CA ALA A 4 14.72 -17.88 67.20
C ALA A 4 15.65 -18.63 68.19
N LEU A 5 16.74 -19.24 67.68
CA LEU A 5 18.13 -18.75 67.78
C LEU A 5 19.20 -19.83 67.41
N ALA A 6 20.35 -19.33 66.93
CA ALA A 6 21.69 -19.95 66.82
C ALA A 6 21.92 -20.94 65.65
N ALA A 7 22.70 -20.61 64.61
CA ALA A 7 24.16 -20.38 64.50
C ALA A 7 24.91 -21.64 64.03
N THR A 8 25.56 -21.59 62.85
CA THR A 8 26.94 -22.04 62.54
C THR A 8 27.19 -22.15 61.03
N MET A 9 28.12 -21.34 60.54
CA MET A 9 28.94 -21.56 59.32
C MET A 9 30.08 -22.54 59.68
N PRO A 10 30.82 -23.22 58.74
CA PRO A 10 31.49 -22.61 57.58
C PRO A 10 31.80 -23.49 56.33
N HIS A 11 32.42 -22.80 55.35
CA HIS A 11 33.41 -23.28 54.36
C HIS A 11 32.96 -24.09 53.13
N GLN A 12 32.96 -23.44 51.95
CA GLN A 12 34.05 -23.46 50.94
C GLN A 12 33.56 -22.86 49.60
N LEU A 13 34.23 -21.78 49.13
CA LEU A 13 34.99 -21.71 47.86
C LEU A 13 34.10 -21.69 46.59
N GLN A 14 34.10 -20.68 45.71
CA GLN A 14 35.25 -20.00 45.11
C GLN A 14 34.85 -18.77 44.26
N PHE A 15 35.78 -17.81 44.24
CA PHE A 15 36.17 -16.83 43.21
C PHE A 15 35.20 -15.77 42.68
N GLY A 16 35.48 -14.53 43.12
CA GLY A 16 35.12 -13.29 42.44
C GLY A 16 36.23 -12.77 41.48
N PRO A 17 36.31 -11.44 41.23
CA PRO A 17 36.45 -10.79 39.92
C PRO A 17 37.89 -10.19 39.77
N PRO A 18 38.26 -9.11 39.01
CA PRO A 18 37.58 -7.82 38.77
C PRO A 18 37.82 -7.11 37.41
N ALA A 19 37.16 -5.97 37.27
CA ALA A 19 37.43 -4.90 36.31
C ALA A 19 38.83 -4.27 36.50
N GLY A 20 39.43 -3.80 35.40
CA GLY A 20 40.69 -3.05 35.39
C GLY A 20 40.93 -2.32 34.07
N MET A 21 41.30 -1.05 34.20
CA MET A 21 41.72 -0.12 33.15
C MET A 21 42.94 -0.60 32.35
N ALA A 22 43.04 -0.23 31.06
CA ALA A 22 44.33 -0.04 30.39
C ALA A 22 44.21 0.90 29.18
N SER A 23 45.17 1.82 29.09
CA SER A 23 45.36 2.83 28.06
C SER A 23 46.39 2.37 27.01
N ALA A 24 46.30 2.98 25.82
CA ALA A 24 47.37 3.29 24.87
C ALA A 24 47.84 2.26 23.81
N VAL A 25 48.32 2.88 22.72
CA VAL A 25 49.16 2.41 21.60
C VAL A 25 48.40 2.06 20.30
N GLY A 26 48.61 2.93 19.31
CA GLY A 26 47.95 2.89 18.00
C GLY A 26 48.71 2.15 16.92
N LEU A 27 48.10 2.09 15.74
CA LEU A 27 48.79 1.88 14.48
C LEU A 27 47.98 2.51 13.35
N ARG A 28 48.52 3.58 12.78
CA ARG A 28 48.17 4.08 11.44
C ARG A 28 48.68 3.05 10.43
N VAL A 29 47.82 2.67 9.48
CA VAL A 29 48.25 1.99 8.26
C VAL A 29 47.54 2.65 7.08
N THR A 30 48.29 3.49 6.36
CA THR A 30 48.20 3.62 4.90
C THR A 30 49.26 2.69 4.31
N PRO A 31 49.05 1.99 3.19
CA PRO A 31 49.11 2.57 1.83
C PRO A 31 48.06 1.87 0.91
N ALA A 32 47.89 2.05 -0.40
CA ALA A 32 48.78 2.45 -1.47
C ALA A 32 47.99 2.98 -2.66
N ARG A 33 48.62 3.96 -3.31
CA ARG A 33 48.36 4.56 -4.60
C ARG A 33 48.79 3.56 -5.67
N VAL A 34 47.90 3.18 -6.60
CA VAL A 34 48.30 2.56 -7.87
C VAL A 34 47.91 3.51 -9.00
N GLN A 35 48.95 3.98 -9.66
CA GLN A 35 49.01 4.93 -10.75
C GLN A 35 48.70 4.19 -12.08
N VAL A 36 47.67 4.67 -12.78
CA VAL A 36 47.41 4.82 -14.25
C VAL A 36 48.30 4.07 -15.28
N PRO A 37 47.81 3.71 -16.51
CA PRO A 37 47.66 4.71 -17.58
C PRO A 37 46.52 4.52 -18.62
N MET A 38 45.95 5.67 -18.99
CA MET A 38 45.69 6.19 -20.36
C MET A 38 44.93 5.37 -21.42
N ARG A 39 43.74 5.88 -21.79
CA ARG A 39 43.29 6.34 -23.14
C ARG A 39 41.76 6.50 -23.03
N GLY A 40 41.09 7.65 -23.10
CA GLY A 40 41.40 8.99 -23.58
C GLY A 40 40.17 9.43 -24.38
N PHE A 41 39.31 10.31 -23.85
CA PHE A 41 38.51 11.26 -24.64
C PHE A 41 37.97 12.39 -23.75
N VAL A 42 38.06 13.59 -24.30
CA VAL A 42 38.10 14.91 -23.66
C VAL A 42 36.72 15.41 -23.19
N ILE A 43 36.65 16.01 -22.01
CA ILE A 43 35.51 16.80 -21.49
C ILE A 43 35.93 18.27 -21.49
N PRO A 44 35.18 19.21 -22.11
CA PRO A 44 35.50 20.63 -22.00
C PRO A 44 35.07 21.20 -20.65
N GLN A 45 36.02 21.81 -19.95
CA GLN A 45 35.82 22.63 -18.75
C GLN A 45 35.12 23.95 -19.11
N ARG A 46 33.82 24.07 -18.85
CA ARG A 46 33.18 25.37 -18.54
C ARG A 46 31.77 25.19 -17.98
N CYS A 47 31.64 24.76 -16.72
CA CYS A 47 30.42 24.97 -15.92
C CYS A 47 30.62 24.44 -14.49
N LEU A 48 31.45 25.13 -13.70
CA LEU A 48 31.54 24.89 -12.26
C LEU A 48 31.76 26.23 -11.55
N ARG A 49 30.67 26.99 -11.38
CA ARG A 49 30.37 27.83 -10.20
C ARG A 49 29.07 28.60 -10.40
N MET A 50 28.34 28.78 -9.30
CA MET A 50 27.09 29.51 -9.11
C MET A 50 25.79 28.77 -9.43
N VAL A 51 25.42 27.78 -8.62
CA VAL A 51 24.07 27.75 -8.01
C VAL A 51 24.19 27.12 -6.62
N TYR A 52 24.62 27.92 -5.64
CA TYR A 52 24.29 27.69 -4.24
C TYR A 52 24.30 29.05 -3.54
N VAL A 53 23.26 29.31 -2.73
CA VAL A 53 23.07 30.46 -1.84
C VAL A 53 22.48 31.73 -2.48
N ARG A 54 21.14 31.82 -2.53
CA ARG A 54 20.33 32.69 -1.64
C ARG A 54 18.87 32.74 -2.09
N ALA A 55 18.07 31.88 -1.46
CA ALA A 55 16.70 32.22 -1.12
C ALA A 55 16.76 33.10 0.13
N SER A 56 16.35 34.37 0.00
CA SER A 56 15.80 35.28 1.02
C SER A 56 15.94 36.73 0.56
N ALA A 57 14.88 37.52 0.78
CA ALA A 57 14.65 38.93 0.43
C ALA A 57 14.13 39.15 -1.01
N ALA A 58 13.03 39.85 -1.31
CA ALA A 58 12.07 40.67 -0.56
C ALA A 58 10.80 40.79 -1.46
N VAL A 59 9.57 40.50 -1.01
CA VAL A 59 8.54 41.37 -0.41
C VAL A 59 8.73 42.89 -0.52
N SER A 60 7.68 43.55 -1.09
CA SER A 60 7.23 44.95 -1.00
C SER A 60 7.49 45.92 -2.17
N GLN A 61 6.37 46.41 -2.71
CA GLN A 61 6.06 47.74 -3.29
C GLN A 61 6.79 48.09 -4.62
N GLU A 62 6.19 48.72 -5.64
CA GLU A 62 5.20 49.82 -5.65
C GLU A 62 4.19 49.71 -6.80
N VAL A 63 3.05 50.37 -6.56
CA VAL A 63 2.02 50.80 -7.51
C VAL A 63 2.48 52.12 -8.10
N GLU A 64 2.42 52.30 -9.42
CA GLU A 64 2.04 53.57 -10.02
C GLU A 64 1.54 53.36 -11.45
N ALA A 65 0.48 54.10 -11.76
CA ALA A 65 -0.25 54.11 -13.02
C ALA A 65 0.16 55.34 -13.81
N GLU A 66 0.25 55.22 -15.14
CA GLU A 66 -0.05 56.31 -16.06
C GLU A 66 -0.42 55.76 -17.45
N GLN A 67 -1.49 56.34 -18.00
CA GLN A 67 -1.99 56.22 -19.37
C GLN A 67 -1.04 57.04 -20.28
N ASP A 68 -0.86 56.85 -21.60
CA ASP A 68 -1.85 56.81 -22.66
C ASP A 68 -1.15 56.65 -24.04
N GLU A 69 -1.95 56.39 -25.09
CA GLU A 69 -1.70 56.62 -26.54
C GLU A 69 -0.89 55.59 -27.38
N GLY A 70 -1.65 54.83 -28.18
CA GLY A 70 -1.50 54.83 -29.65
C GLY A 70 -0.33 54.08 -30.29
N GLY A 71 -0.56 52.82 -30.70
CA GLY A 71 0.33 52.13 -31.63
C GLY A 71 -0.10 50.71 -31.98
N LEU A 72 -0.95 50.57 -32.99
CA LEU A 72 -1.31 49.30 -33.59
C LEU A 72 -0.08 48.67 -34.28
N LEU A 73 0.63 47.80 -33.57
CA LEU A 73 1.57 46.86 -34.18
C LEU A 73 1.08 45.45 -33.88
N VAL A 74 0.53 44.81 -34.92
CA VAL A 74 0.20 43.39 -34.93
C VAL A 74 1.52 42.64 -34.80
N ALA A 75 1.89 42.29 -33.56
CA ALA A 75 2.98 41.38 -33.29
C ALA A 75 2.52 39.98 -33.71
N GLU A 76 3.02 39.52 -34.86
CA GLU A 76 2.90 38.13 -35.28
C GLU A 76 3.33 37.21 -34.14
N ALA A 77 2.41 36.36 -33.71
CA ALA A 77 2.67 35.36 -32.69
C ALA A 77 3.84 34.47 -33.13
N PRO A 78 4.89 34.31 -32.31
CA PRO A 78 5.97 33.39 -32.64
C PRO A 78 5.36 31.99 -32.82
N PRO A 79 5.73 31.25 -33.89
CA PRO A 79 5.13 29.96 -34.18
C PRO A 79 5.31 29.04 -32.96
N PRO A 80 4.32 28.20 -32.63
CA PRO A 80 4.40 27.32 -31.48
C PRO A 80 5.67 26.50 -31.61
N LYS A 81 6.63 26.73 -30.70
CA LYS A 81 7.83 25.91 -30.58
C LYS A 81 7.34 24.49 -30.43
N LYS A 82 7.56 23.67 -31.46
CA LYS A 82 7.27 22.24 -31.46
C LYS A 82 7.80 21.68 -30.15
N GLU A 83 6.91 21.39 -29.20
CA GLU A 83 7.26 20.66 -28.00
C GLU A 83 7.99 19.43 -28.50
N LYS A 84 9.25 19.28 -28.08
CA LYS A 84 10.08 18.16 -28.47
C LYS A 84 9.29 16.91 -28.13
N LEU A 85 8.84 16.17 -29.16
CA LEU A 85 8.22 14.87 -28.98
C LEU A 85 9.13 14.10 -28.03
N PHE A 86 8.57 13.79 -26.85
CA PHE A 86 9.23 13.04 -25.79
C PHE A 86 10.03 11.91 -26.43
N GLN A 87 11.33 11.83 -26.08
CA GLN A 87 12.18 10.71 -26.49
C GLN A 87 11.39 9.42 -26.28
N LYS A 88 11.18 8.72 -27.39
CA LYS A 88 10.40 7.47 -27.47
C LYS A 88 10.86 6.57 -26.33
N ASP A 89 10.07 6.46 -25.26
CA ASP A 89 10.30 5.49 -24.20
C ASP A 89 10.26 4.12 -24.88
N LYS A 90 11.42 3.55 -25.23
CA LYS A 90 11.56 2.36 -26.10
C LYS A 90 10.86 1.09 -25.56
N GLY A 91 10.24 1.15 -24.37
CA GLY A 91 9.59 0.02 -23.71
C GLY A 91 8.07 0.07 -23.59
N ARG A 92 7.36 1.09 -24.12
CA ARG A 92 5.90 1.25 -23.92
C ARG A 92 5.11 1.25 -25.24
N SER A 93 3.89 0.70 -25.19
CA SER A 93 3.00 0.62 -26.35
C SER A 93 2.49 2.00 -26.78
N LYS A 94 2.13 2.15 -28.06
CA LYS A 94 1.59 3.41 -28.61
C LYS A 94 0.33 3.86 -27.86
N ARG A 95 -0.58 2.91 -27.62
CA ARG A 95 -1.79 3.11 -26.79
C ARG A 95 -1.44 3.66 -25.40
N PHE A 96 -0.49 3.05 -24.70
CA PHE A 96 -0.12 3.51 -23.36
C PHE A 96 0.50 4.92 -23.38
N MET A 97 1.27 5.26 -24.42
CA MET A 97 1.83 6.60 -24.57
C MET A 97 0.76 7.67 -24.81
N GLU A 98 -0.32 7.35 -25.52
CA GLU A 98 -1.45 8.27 -25.72
C GLU A 98 -2.17 8.56 -24.41
N ILE A 99 -2.52 7.50 -23.66
CA ILE A 99 -3.19 7.62 -22.36
C ILE A 99 -2.30 8.35 -21.36
N GLN A 100 -0.99 8.10 -21.39
CA GLN A 100 -0.04 8.77 -20.51
C GLN A 100 -0.01 10.30 -20.70
N LYS A 101 -0.39 10.82 -21.86
CA LYS A 101 -0.48 12.27 -22.11
C LYS A 101 -1.64 12.95 -21.39
N LEU A 102 -2.70 12.19 -21.06
CA LEU A 102 -3.88 12.74 -20.37
C LEU A 102 -3.56 13.21 -18.96
N ARG A 103 -2.54 12.64 -18.32
CA ARG A 103 -2.05 13.07 -17.01
C ARG A 103 -0.83 13.98 -17.14
N VAL A 104 -0.73 14.94 -16.24
CA VAL A 104 0.45 15.77 -16.03
C VAL A 104 1.43 15.03 -15.13
N LYS A 105 2.68 14.89 -15.57
CA LYS A 105 3.73 14.23 -14.79
C LYS A 105 4.03 15.07 -13.54
N LYS A 106 4.01 14.43 -12.36
CA LYS A 106 4.33 15.00 -11.03
C LYS A 106 3.29 15.92 -10.39
N GLN A 107 2.17 16.20 -11.05
CA GLN A 107 1.07 16.92 -10.40
C GLN A 107 0.37 15.99 -9.39
N GLU A 108 -0.06 16.56 -8.28
CA GLU A 108 -0.94 15.90 -7.32
C GLU A 108 -2.38 16.30 -7.65
N TYR A 109 -3.26 15.30 -7.73
CA TYR A 109 -4.66 15.48 -8.07
C TYR A 109 -5.54 15.34 -6.83
N ASP A 110 -6.64 16.11 -6.80
CA ASP A 110 -7.71 15.93 -5.84
C ASP A 110 -8.39 14.56 -6.05
N PRO A 111 -8.95 13.93 -5.00
CA PRO A 111 -9.60 12.62 -5.11
C PRO A 111 -10.69 12.54 -6.20
N GLU A 112 -11.55 13.55 -6.30
CA GLU A 112 -12.61 13.61 -7.31
C GLU A 112 -12.06 13.69 -8.74
N THR A 113 -11.15 14.64 -8.96
CA THR A 113 -10.49 14.86 -10.26
C THR A 113 -9.71 13.62 -10.69
N ALA A 114 -9.05 12.95 -9.75
CA ALA A 114 -8.29 11.74 -10.01
C ALA A 114 -9.17 10.55 -10.41
N ILE A 115 -10.35 10.39 -9.80
CA ILE A 115 -11.30 9.32 -10.16
C ILE A 115 -11.86 9.56 -11.57
N ARG A 116 -12.20 10.80 -11.92
CA ARG A 116 -12.65 11.14 -13.29
C ARG A 116 -11.56 10.82 -14.32
N LEU A 117 -10.34 11.29 -14.06
CA LEU A 117 -9.19 11.01 -14.92
C LEU A 117 -8.87 9.52 -15.01
N MET A 118 -9.05 8.77 -13.92
CA MET A 118 -8.88 7.31 -13.89
C MET A 118 -9.88 6.60 -14.82
N LYS A 119 -11.13 7.06 -14.87
CA LYS A 119 -12.14 6.52 -15.79
C LYS A 119 -11.79 6.82 -17.25
N ASP A 120 -11.35 8.04 -17.55
CA ASP A 120 -10.91 8.43 -18.90
C ASP A 120 -9.65 7.65 -19.35
N THR A 121 -8.85 7.21 -18.39
CA THR A 121 -7.64 6.42 -18.60
C THR A 121 -7.94 4.95 -18.93
N ALA A 122 -9.10 4.44 -18.50
CA ALA A 122 -9.55 3.08 -18.77
C ALA A 122 -9.95 2.94 -20.25
N SER A 123 -9.08 2.30 -21.03
CA SER A 123 -9.20 2.22 -22.50
C SER A 123 -9.25 0.79 -23.01
N ALA A 124 -9.22 -0.20 -22.11
CA ALA A 124 -9.39 -1.59 -22.50
C ALA A 124 -10.85 -1.87 -22.92
N LYS A 125 -11.02 -2.93 -23.71
CA LYS A 125 -12.34 -3.39 -24.16
C LYS A 125 -13.15 -4.06 -23.06
N PHE A 126 -12.50 -4.47 -21.98
CA PHE A 126 -13.12 -5.11 -20.83
C PHE A 126 -13.14 -4.14 -19.65
N VAL A 127 -14.01 -4.42 -18.68
CA VAL A 127 -14.14 -3.64 -17.46
C VAL A 127 -12.87 -3.75 -16.62
N GLU A 128 -12.09 -2.66 -16.58
CA GLU A 128 -10.86 -2.60 -15.81
C GLU A 128 -11.16 -2.48 -14.31
N THR A 129 -10.30 -3.07 -13.48
CA THR A 129 -10.38 -2.93 -12.02
C THR A 129 -9.63 -1.67 -11.59
N ALA A 130 -10.20 -0.93 -10.65
CA ALA A 130 -9.60 0.24 -10.03
C ALA A 130 -8.86 -0.17 -8.74
N GLU A 131 -7.59 0.21 -8.68
CA GLU A 131 -6.67 -0.17 -7.61
C GLU A 131 -6.03 1.08 -7.00
N VAL A 132 -5.81 1.03 -5.69
CA VAL A 132 -5.06 2.04 -4.96
C VAL A 132 -3.79 1.42 -4.40
N HIS A 133 -2.70 2.17 -4.53
CA HIS A 133 -1.38 1.79 -4.07
C HIS A 133 -0.86 2.83 -3.10
N ILE A 134 -0.74 2.44 -1.84
CA ILE A 134 -0.40 3.32 -0.74
C ILE A 134 0.97 2.95 -0.24
N ARG A 135 1.93 3.86 -0.36
CA ARG A 135 3.25 3.70 0.24
C ARG A 135 3.20 4.20 1.68
N LEU A 136 3.30 3.28 2.61
CA LEU A 136 3.35 3.57 4.04
C LEU A 136 4.79 3.68 4.54
N ASN A 137 4.95 4.35 5.67
CA ASN A 137 6.20 4.40 6.42
C ASN A 137 6.23 3.33 7.51
N ILE A 138 6.29 2.07 7.08
CA ILE A 138 6.39 0.90 7.95
C ILE A 138 7.54 0.02 7.50
N ASP A 139 8.23 -0.59 8.45
CA ASP A 139 9.23 -1.61 8.18
C ASP A 139 8.62 -3.00 8.39
N PRO A 140 8.17 -3.68 7.31
CA PRO A 140 7.45 -4.95 7.41
C PRO A 140 8.33 -6.13 7.85
N LYS A 141 9.63 -5.88 8.09
CA LYS A 141 10.55 -6.86 8.68
C LYS A 141 10.23 -7.11 10.15
N TYR A 142 9.72 -6.09 10.86
CA TYR A 142 9.36 -6.20 12.25
C TYR A 142 7.86 -6.50 12.40
N THR A 143 7.53 -7.38 13.33
CA THR A 143 6.17 -7.88 13.52
C THR A 143 5.23 -6.86 14.14
N ASP A 144 5.76 -5.91 14.90
CA ASP A 144 5.06 -4.78 15.51
C ASP A 144 4.63 -3.73 14.47
N GLN A 145 5.27 -3.70 13.31
CA GLN A 145 4.98 -2.76 12.21
C GLN A 145 4.27 -3.42 11.02
N GLN A 146 3.92 -4.71 11.13
CA GLN A 146 3.24 -5.41 10.06
C GLN A 146 1.75 -5.03 10.02
N LEU A 147 1.29 -4.54 8.86
CA LEU A 147 -0.11 -4.24 8.62
C LEU A 147 -0.81 -5.40 7.90
N ARG A 148 -1.86 -5.93 8.53
CA ARG A 148 -2.82 -6.87 7.94
C ARG A 148 -4.20 -6.53 8.50
N ALA A 149 -5.10 -6.10 7.64
CA ALA A 149 -6.41 -5.61 8.03
C ALA A 149 -7.45 -5.92 6.96
N THR A 150 -8.71 -5.72 7.32
CA THR A 150 -9.86 -5.87 6.43
C THR A 150 -10.60 -4.56 6.35
N VAL A 151 -11.03 -4.19 5.15
CA VAL A 151 -11.92 -3.06 4.90
C VAL A 151 -13.24 -3.57 4.34
N SER A 152 -14.33 -3.06 4.88
CA SER A 152 -15.66 -3.24 4.31
C SER A 152 -15.93 -2.11 3.32
N LEU A 153 -16.08 -2.44 2.04
CA LEU A 153 -16.37 -1.46 1.00
C LEU A 153 -17.90 -1.23 0.93
N PRO A 154 -18.41 -0.01 1.14
CA PRO A 154 -19.85 0.24 1.19
C PRO A 154 -20.58 -0.04 -0.14
N LYS A 155 -19.89 0.09 -1.27
CA LYS A 155 -20.43 -0.18 -2.60
C LYS A 155 -19.95 -1.50 -3.20
N GLY A 156 -19.22 -2.30 -2.41
CA GLY A 156 -18.63 -3.56 -2.82
C GLY A 156 -17.53 -3.43 -3.88
N THR A 157 -17.05 -4.58 -4.37
CA THR A 157 -15.99 -4.68 -5.40
C THR A 157 -16.53 -4.91 -6.82
N GLY A 158 -17.83 -5.15 -6.97
CA GLY A 158 -18.47 -5.47 -8.25
C GLY A 158 -18.08 -6.85 -8.80
N GLN A 159 -17.43 -7.71 -8.00
CA GLN A 159 -17.15 -9.10 -8.34
C GLN A 159 -18.06 -10.02 -7.53
N VAL A 160 -18.62 -11.04 -8.19
CA VAL A 160 -19.37 -12.09 -7.50
C VAL A 160 -18.36 -13.02 -6.84
N VAL A 161 -18.27 -12.95 -5.52
CA VAL A 161 -17.33 -13.75 -4.72
C VAL A 161 -18.02 -15.06 -4.34
N ARG A 162 -17.43 -16.19 -4.73
CA ARG A 162 -17.90 -17.52 -4.29
C ARG A 162 -17.32 -17.84 -2.92
N VAL A 163 -18.19 -18.07 -1.94
CA VAL A 163 -17.81 -18.30 -0.54
C VAL A 163 -18.05 -19.76 -0.17
N ALA A 164 -16.98 -20.46 0.17
CA ALA A 164 -17.02 -21.79 0.75
C ALA A 164 -16.92 -21.69 2.29
N VAL A 165 -17.78 -22.43 2.98
CA VAL A 165 -17.82 -22.47 4.45
C VAL A 165 -17.52 -23.88 4.95
N LEU A 166 -16.53 -23.97 5.83
CA LEU A 166 -16.16 -25.17 6.56
C LEU A 166 -16.70 -25.08 7.99
N ALA A 167 -17.77 -25.82 8.26
CA ALA A 167 -18.44 -25.84 9.56
C ALA A 167 -19.00 -27.22 9.86
N GLN A 168 -19.10 -27.55 11.15
CA GLN A 168 -19.70 -28.78 11.65
C GLN A 168 -21.02 -28.48 12.39
N GLY A 169 -21.94 -29.44 12.37
CA GLY A 169 -23.19 -29.39 13.15
C GLY A 169 -24.13 -28.26 12.73
N GLU A 170 -24.71 -27.58 13.72
CA GLU A 170 -25.75 -26.54 13.54
C GLU A 170 -25.27 -25.37 12.67
N LYS A 171 -24.00 -25.00 12.80
CA LYS A 171 -23.35 -23.94 12.00
C LYS A 171 -23.33 -24.23 10.50
N GLN A 172 -23.43 -25.50 10.10
CA GLN A 172 -23.55 -25.88 8.70
C GLN A 172 -24.91 -25.44 8.13
N GLN A 173 -25.98 -25.54 8.92
CA GLN A 173 -27.32 -25.11 8.51
C GLN A 173 -27.40 -23.58 8.44
N GLU A 174 -26.81 -22.89 9.42
CA GLU A 174 -26.69 -21.43 9.41
C GLU A 174 -25.96 -20.91 8.17
N ALA A 175 -24.87 -21.57 7.76
CA ALA A 175 -24.12 -21.20 6.56
C ALA A 175 -24.95 -21.34 5.28
N LYS A 176 -25.75 -22.41 5.19
CA LYS A 176 -26.67 -22.62 4.05
C LYS A 176 -27.75 -21.54 4.01
N ASN A 177 -28.31 -21.19 5.17
CA ASN A 177 -29.34 -20.15 5.29
C ASN A 177 -28.78 -18.74 4.99
N ALA A 178 -27.51 -18.49 5.31
CA ALA A 178 -26.81 -17.26 4.93
C ALA A 178 -26.48 -17.17 3.43
N GLY A 179 -26.77 -18.23 2.67
CA GLY A 179 -26.56 -18.30 1.23
C GLY A 179 -25.11 -18.58 0.82
N ALA A 180 -24.31 -19.26 1.64
CA ALA A 180 -22.99 -19.73 1.19
C ALA A 180 -23.12 -20.70 0.00
N ASP A 181 -22.25 -20.57 -1.00
CA ASP A 181 -22.34 -21.36 -2.24
C ASP A 181 -21.97 -22.82 -2.00
N LEU A 182 -20.97 -23.05 -1.15
CA LEU A 182 -20.50 -24.38 -0.79
C LEU A 182 -20.40 -24.47 0.73
N VAL A 183 -21.00 -25.52 1.29
CA VAL A 183 -20.99 -25.74 2.74
C VAL A 183 -20.69 -27.21 3.03
N GLY A 184 -19.64 -27.47 3.79
CA GLY A 184 -19.26 -28.84 4.17
C GLY A 184 -18.38 -28.90 5.41
N ALA A 185 -18.09 -30.13 5.84
CA ALA A 185 -17.19 -30.40 6.94
C ALA A 185 -15.95 -31.17 6.44
N GLU A 186 -15.90 -32.48 6.65
CA GLU A 186 -14.76 -33.32 6.27
C GLU A 186 -14.81 -33.70 4.79
N ASP A 187 -15.99 -33.96 4.25
CA ASP A 187 -16.19 -34.31 2.83
C ASP A 187 -15.64 -33.21 1.89
N LEU A 188 -15.88 -31.94 2.24
CA LEU A 188 -15.39 -30.80 1.46
C LEU A 188 -13.86 -30.63 1.58
N ILE A 189 -13.28 -31.01 2.72
CA ILE A 189 -11.81 -31.02 2.91
C ILE A 189 -11.17 -32.08 2.00
N GLU A 190 -11.77 -33.26 1.88
CA GLU A 190 -11.29 -34.32 0.99
C GLU A 190 -11.41 -33.91 -0.49
N GLN A 191 -12.52 -33.28 -0.87
CA GLN A 191 -12.68 -32.74 -2.23
C GLN A 191 -11.64 -31.65 -2.55
N ILE A 192 -11.35 -30.75 -1.61
CA ILE A 192 -10.28 -29.75 -1.77
C ILE A 192 -8.91 -30.42 -1.87
N ALA A 193 -8.66 -31.48 -1.09
CA ALA A 193 -7.43 -32.27 -1.20
C ALA A 193 -7.29 -32.92 -2.58
N GLY A 194 -8.41 -33.35 -3.18
CA GLY A 194 -8.50 -33.87 -4.54
C GLY A 194 -8.36 -32.83 -5.66
N GLY A 195 -8.24 -31.54 -5.31
CA GLY A 195 -8.01 -30.45 -6.27
C GLY A 195 -9.23 -29.60 -6.61
N PHE A 196 -10.35 -29.78 -5.91
CA PHE A 196 -11.54 -28.96 -6.11
C PHE A 196 -11.36 -27.56 -5.48
N LEU A 197 -11.21 -26.52 -6.32
CA LEU A 197 -10.86 -25.15 -5.90
C LEU A 197 -11.73 -24.09 -6.60
N GLU A 198 -13.03 -24.34 -6.72
CA GLU A 198 -13.97 -23.42 -7.37
C GLU A 198 -14.56 -22.36 -6.43
N PHE A 199 -13.76 -21.80 -5.52
CA PHE A 199 -14.18 -20.75 -4.58
C PHE A 199 -13.08 -19.70 -4.39
N ASP A 200 -13.50 -18.48 -4.04
CA ASP A 200 -12.61 -17.31 -3.92
C ASP A 200 -12.30 -16.94 -2.47
N LYS A 201 -13.16 -17.38 -1.54
CA LYS A 201 -13.02 -17.18 -0.09
C LYS A 201 -13.41 -18.44 0.65
N LEU A 202 -12.61 -18.80 1.65
CA LEU A 202 -12.87 -19.90 2.57
C LEU A 202 -13.07 -19.34 3.98
N ILE A 203 -14.22 -19.64 4.57
CA ILE A 203 -14.56 -19.30 5.96
C ILE A 203 -14.58 -20.59 6.75
N ALA A 204 -14.00 -20.61 7.93
CA ALA A 204 -13.94 -21.81 8.77
C ALA A 204 -14.33 -21.51 10.22
N THR A 205 -14.91 -22.51 10.89
CA THR A 205 -15.02 -22.48 12.35
C THR A 205 -13.69 -22.84 13.00
N PRO A 206 -13.40 -22.33 14.22
CA PRO A 206 -12.19 -22.68 14.97
C PRO A 206 -11.99 -24.20 15.12
N ASP A 207 -13.09 -24.95 15.27
CA ASP A 207 -13.11 -26.40 15.48
C ASP A 207 -12.54 -27.18 14.28
N MET A 208 -12.71 -26.63 13.07
CA MET A 208 -12.25 -27.25 11.82
C MET A 208 -10.84 -26.86 11.40
N MET A 209 -10.25 -25.86 12.05
CA MET A 209 -8.90 -25.37 11.72
C MET A 209 -7.80 -26.44 11.76
N PRO A 210 -7.77 -27.39 12.73
CA PRO A 210 -6.75 -28.45 12.74
C PRO A 210 -6.81 -29.35 11.50
N LYS A 211 -7.99 -29.56 10.94
CA LYS A 211 -8.19 -30.35 9.72
C LYS A 211 -7.81 -29.53 8.48
N VAL A 212 -8.18 -28.25 8.44
CA VAL A 212 -7.80 -27.30 7.36
C VAL A 212 -6.29 -27.09 7.29
N ALA A 213 -5.57 -27.17 8.41
CA ALA A 213 -4.11 -27.04 8.44
C ALA A 213 -3.40 -28.08 7.55
N LYS A 214 -3.99 -29.28 7.36
CA LYS A 214 -3.45 -30.31 6.46
C LYS A 214 -3.47 -29.87 4.99
N LEU A 215 -4.43 -29.03 4.61
CA LEU A 215 -4.56 -28.44 3.26
C LEU A 215 -3.65 -27.23 3.03
N GLY A 216 -2.83 -26.84 4.03
CA GLY A 216 -2.00 -25.63 3.96
C GLY A 216 -1.05 -25.60 2.76
N ARG A 217 -0.61 -26.76 2.25
CA ARG A 217 0.21 -26.86 1.03
C ARG A 217 -0.50 -26.36 -0.23
N LEU A 218 -1.81 -26.58 -0.33
CA LEU A 218 -2.64 -26.16 -1.47
C LEU A 218 -3.18 -24.74 -1.27
N LEU A 219 -3.75 -24.46 -0.10
CA LEU A 219 -4.43 -23.18 0.18
C LEU A 219 -3.45 -22.03 0.48
N GLY A 220 -2.27 -22.33 1.01
CA GLY A 220 -1.23 -21.37 1.37
C GLY A 220 -0.76 -20.48 0.21
N PRO A 221 -0.22 -21.04 -0.89
CA PRO A 221 0.29 -20.23 -2.01
C PRO A 221 -0.81 -19.46 -2.75
N ARG A 222 -2.08 -19.87 -2.62
CA ARG A 222 -3.24 -19.20 -3.21
C ARG A 222 -3.85 -18.13 -2.30
N GLY A 223 -3.41 -18.02 -1.06
CA GLY A 223 -3.96 -17.04 -0.10
C GLY A 223 -5.40 -17.33 0.32
N LEU A 224 -5.91 -18.54 0.10
CA LEU A 224 -7.26 -18.97 0.48
C LEU A 224 -7.34 -19.52 1.91
N MET A 225 -6.20 -19.59 2.60
CA MET A 225 -6.14 -20.14 3.95
C MET A 225 -6.87 -19.21 4.95
N PRO A 226 -7.84 -19.74 5.72
CA PRO A 226 -8.55 -18.96 6.73
C PRO A 226 -7.60 -18.46 7.82
N ASN A 227 -7.82 -17.23 8.29
CA ASN A 227 -7.01 -16.60 9.31
C ASN A 227 -7.87 -15.76 10.26
N PRO A 228 -7.73 -15.89 11.59
CA PRO A 228 -8.50 -15.11 12.56
C PRO A 228 -8.39 -13.59 12.38
N LYS A 229 -7.21 -13.06 11.98
CA LYS A 229 -7.04 -11.61 11.77
C LYS A 229 -7.82 -11.07 10.57
N ALA A 230 -8.16 -11.94 9.61
CA ALA A 230 -8.99 -11.57 8.47
C ALA A 230 -10.49 -11.69 8.79
N GLY A 231 -10.87 -12.19 9.98
CA GLY A 231 -12.26 -12.48 10.32
C GLY A 231 -12.86 -13.64 9.53
N THR A 232 -12.05 -14.40 8.78
CA THR A 232 -12.47 -15.63 8.07
C THR A 232 -12.56 -16.84 9.00
N VAL A 233 -12.09 -16.70 10.24
CA VAL A 233 -12.30 -17.67 11.32
C VAL A 233 -13.20 -17.02 12.36
N SER A 234 -14.45 -17.43 12.40
CA SER A 234 -15.46 -16.87 13.29
C SER A 234 -16.42 -17.94 13.79
N LEU A 235 -17.02 -17.70 14.96
CA LEU A 235 -18.15 -18.50 15.43
C LEU A 235 -19.46 -18.04 14.77
N ASP A 236 -19.56 -16.75 14.46
CA ASP A 236 -20.70 -16.11 13.79
C ASP A 236 -20.54 -16.21 12.26
N ILE A 237 -21.03 -17.30 11.65
CA ILE A 237 -20.86 -17.56 10.22
C ILE A 237 -21.77 -16.67 9.38
N THR A 238 -23.00 -16.44 9.82
CA THR A 238 -24.01 -15.67 9.09
C THR A 238 -23.52 -14.24 8.79
N LYS A 239 -22.98 -13.57 9.80
CA LYS A 239 -22.37 -12.23 9.66
C LYS A 239 -21.14 -12.26 8.76
N ALA A 240 -20.25 -13.24 8.96
CA ALA A 240 -19.03 -13.36 8.16
C ALA A 240 -19.36 -13.53 6.66
N VAL A 241 -20.27 -14.45 6.31
CA VAL A 241 -20.71 -14.67 4.93
C VAL A 241 -21.32 -13.40 4.35
N GLY A 242 -22.19 -12.70 5.10
CA GLY A 242 -22.78 -11.44 4.68
C GLY A 242 -21.73 -10.35 4.39
N GLU A 243 -20.75 -10.18 5.27
CA GLU A 243 -19.68 -9.18 5.10
C GLU A 243 -18.78 -9.49 3.89
N PHE A 244 -18.41 -10.76 3.68
CA PHE A 244 -17.58 -11.13 2.53
C PHE A 244 -18.34 -10.99 1.21
N LYS A 245 -19.65 -11.27 1.20
CA LYS A 245 -20.51 -11.01 0.03
C LYS A 245 -20.75 -9.51 -0.20
N ALA A 246 -20.80 -8.72 0.86
CA ALA A 246 -20.88 -7.26 0.78
C ALA A 246 -19.58 -6.60 0.25
N GLY A 247 -18.52 -7.38 0.02
CA GLY A 247 -17.28 -6.90 -0.57
C GLY A 247 -16.24 -6.48 0.46
N LYS A 248 -16.16 -7.19 1.60
CA LYS A 248 -15.04 -7.09 2.54
C LYS A 248 -13.74 -7.56 1.87
N VAL A 249 -12.76 -6.67 1.79
CA VAL A 249 -11.45 -6.92 1.19
C VAL A 249 -10.39 -6.99 2.27
N GLU A 250 -9.60 -8.05 2.23
CA GLU A 250 -8.38 -8.16 3.04
C GLU A 250 -7.22 -7.49 2.30
N TYR A 251 -6.45 -6.68 3.01
CA TYR A 251 -5.19 -6.14 2.50
C TYR A 251 -4.04 -6.36 3.46
N ARG A 252 -2.87 -6.52 2.88
CA ARG A 252 -1.60 -6.75 3.58
C ARG A 252 -0.57 -5.76 3.04
N ALA A 253 0.31 -5.30 3.93
CA ALA A 253 1.51 -4.60 3.51
C ALA A 253 2.56 -5.56 2.93
N ASP A 254 3.08 -5.21 1.77
CA ASP A 254 4.17 -5.91 1.10
C ASP A 254 5.49 -5.77 1.86
N LYS A 255 6.50 -6.53 1.43
CA LYS A 255 7.88 -6.44 1.95
C LYS A 255 8.51 -5.05 1.78
N THR A 256 7.94 -4.22 0.91
CA THR A 256 8.36 -2.82 0.64
C THR A 256 7.55 -1.80 1.44
N GLY A 257 6.57 -2.22 2.24
CA GLY A 257 5.68 -1.33 2.99
C GLY A 257 4.61 -0.66 2.10
N ILE A 258 4.30 -1.24 0.95
CA ILE A 258 3.22 -0.78 0.06
C ILE A 258 1.99 -1.63 0.31
N VAL A 259 0.83 -0.98 0.36
CA VAL A 259 -0.48 -1.64 0.45
C VAL A 259 -1.17 -1.52 -0.90
N HIS A 260 -1.64 -2.65 -1.40
CA HIS A 260 -2.42 -2.76 -2.63
C HIS A 260 -3.86 -3.11 -2.26
N VAL A 261 -4.82 -2.26 -2.63
CA VAL A 261 -6.25 -2.50 -2.38
C VAL A 261 -7.04 -2.28 -3.66
N LEU A 262 -7.94 -3.20 -3.96
CA LEU A 262 -8.92 -3.06 -5.04
C LEU A 262 -10.18 -2.45 -4.42
N PHE A 263 -10.60 -1.28 -4.91
CA PHE A 263 -11.72 -0.54 -4.31
C PHE A 263 -12.93 -0.44 -5.26
N GLY A 264 -12.84 -0.96 -6.48
CA GLY A 264 -13.98 -1.01 -7.39
C GLY A 264 -13.60 -1.36 -8.83
N LYS A 265 -14.56 -1.20 -9.72
CA LYS A 265 -14.40 -1.35 -11.18
C LYS A 265 -14.56 0.01 -11.87
N SER A 266 -14.00 0.13 -13.06
CA SER A 266 -14.15 1.33 -13.92
C SER A 266 -15.61 1.68 -14.25
N ASP A 267 -16.51 0.69 -14.27
CA ASP A 267 -17.94 0.88 -14.53
C ASP A 267 -18.70 1.63 -13.43
N PHE A 268 -18.15 1.67 -12.20
CA PHE A 268 -18.86 2.30 -11.08
C PHE A 268 -18.99 3.81 -11.28
N PRO A 269 -20.06 4.43 -10.74
CA PRO A 269 -20.16 5.89 -10.76
C PRO A 269 -19.04 6.50 -9.92
N ALA A 270 -18.64 7.73 -10.26
CA ALA A 270 -17.51 8.38 -9.61
C ALA A 270 -17.72 8.57 -8.09
N GLU A 271 -18.97 8.81 -7.68
CA GLU A 271 -19.37 8.99 -6.28
C GLU A 271 -19.16 7.70 -5.46
N ASP A 272 -19.55 6.55 -6.02
CA ASP A 272 -19.39 5.25 -5.35
C ASP A 272 -17.91 4.86 -5.20
N LEU A 273 -17.11 5.14 -6.23
CA LEU A 273 -15.66 4.95 -6.19
C LEU A 273 -15.00 5.84 -5.14
N LEU A 274 -15.50 7.07 -4.99
CA LEU A 274 -15.01 8.00 -3.97
C LEU A 274 -15.36 7.49 -2.57
N ALA A 275 -16.60 7.04 -2.35
CA ALA A 275 -17.02 6.49 -1.07
C ALA A 275 -16.18 5.28 -0.65
N ASN A 276 -15.90 4.38 -1.60
CA ASN A 276 -15.00 3.24 -1.37
C ASN A 276 -13.57 3.69 -1.06
N LEU A 277 -13.04 4.69 -1.77
CA LEU A 277 -11.69 5.21 -1.54
C LEU A 277 -11.54 5.83 -0.14
N VAL A 278 -12.53 6.59 0.32
CA VAL A 278 -12.59 7.17 1.67
C VAL A 278 -12.65 6.07 2.73
N ALA A 279 -13.45 5.03 2.52
CA ALA A 279 -13.52 3.88 3.42
C ALA A 279 -12.16 3.17 3.56
N VAL A 280 -11.42 3.01 2.46
CA VAL A 280 -10.05 2.45 2.48
C VAL A 280 -9.10 3.36 3.26
N ALA A 281 -9.13 4.68 3.03
CA ALA A 281 -8.27 5.62 3.73
C ALA A 281 -8.51 5.59 5.25
N ASN A 282 -9.78 5.60 5.66
CA ASN A 282 -10.17 5.52 7.07
C ASN A 282 -9.75 4.19 7.71
N SER A 283 -9.90 3.08 7.00
CA SER A 283 -9.45 1.77 7.47
C SER A 283 -7.93 1.71 7.66
N VAL A 284 -7.16 2.30 6.74
CA VAL A 284 -5.70 2.34 6.84
C VAL A 284 -5.25 3.20 8.02
N ASP A 285 -5.90 4.35 8.26
CA ASP A 285 -5.61 5.20 9.42
C ASP A 285 -5.99 4.52 10.75
N ALA A 286 -7.12 3.83 10.81
CA ALA A 286 -7.56 3.09 12.00
C ALA A 286 -6.61 1.93 12.37
N ASN A 287 -5.99 1.30 11.37
CA ASN A 287 -5.10 0.15 11.57
C ASN A 287 -3.61 0.55 11.68
N LYS A 288 -3.31 1.81 12.00
CA LYS A 288 -1.92 2.27 12.17
C LYS A 288 -1.21 1.46 13.28
N PRO A 289 -0.09 0.79 12.99
CA PRO A 289 0.67 0.08 14.01
C PRO A 289 1.34 1.07 14.98
N SER A 290 1.39 0.71 16.26
CA SER A 290 1.99 1.54 17.32
C SER A 290 3.48 1.82 17.12
N GLY A 291 4.19 0.91 16.45
CA GLY A 291 5.61 1.06 16.10
C GLY A 291 5.90 2.04 14.96
N ALA A 292 4.89 2.51 14.21
CA ALA A 292 5.10 3.43 13.11
C ALA A 292 5.45 4.84 13.59
N LYS A 293 6.71 5.23 13.39
CA LYS A 293 7.23 6.57 13.74
C LYS A 293 7.14 7.54 12.56
N GLY A 294 6.88 8.81 12.87
CA GLY A 294 6.82 9.89 11.89
C GLY A 294 5.56 9.87 11.01
N VAL A 295 5.69 10.41 9.79
CA VAL A 295 4.58 10.49 8.83
C VAL A 295 4.23 9.10 8.32
N TYR A 296 3.02 8.63 8.60
CA TYR A 296 2.57 7.28 8.27
C TYR A 296 2.37 7.08 6.76
N TRP A 297 1.82 8.09 6.07
CA TRP A 297 1.59 8.08 4.64
C TRP A 297 2.71 8.80 3.88
N LYS A 298 3.35 8.13 2.92
CA LYS A 298 4.36 8.77 2.05
C LYS A 298 3.75 9.26 0.74
N THR A 299 3.15 8.36 -0.01
CA THR A 299 2.57 8.66 -1.33
C THR A 299 1.40 7.73 -1.60
N CYS A 300 0.36 8.23 -2.24
CA CYS A 300 -0.79 7.45 -2.69
C CYS A 300 -0.92 7.57 -4.21
N TYR A 301 -1.15 6.45 -4.88
CA TYR A 301 -1.38 6.38 -6.32
C TYR A 301 -2.66 5.60 -6.62
N LEU A 302 -3.45 6.09 -7.56
CA LEU A 302 -4.53 5.35 -8.19
C LEU A 302 -4.06 4.78 -9.52
N CYS A 303 -4.49 3.58 -9.85
CA CYS A 303 -4.29 2.99 -11.16
C CYS A 303 -5.50 2.15 -11.55
N THR A 304 -5.69 1.99 -12.86
CA THR A 304 -6.48 0.89 -13.39
C THR A 304 -5.56 -0.24 -13.82
N THR A 305 -6.10 -1.44 -14.01
CA THR A 305 -5.32 -2.63 -14.40
C THR A 305 -4.38 -2.40 -15.59
N MET A 306 -4.79 -1.60 -16.58
CA MET A 306 -4.00 -1.32 -17.79
C MET A 306 -3.58 0.16 -17.92
N GLY A 307 -3.89 0.97 -16.91
CA GLY A 307 -3.74 2.41 -16.94
C GLY A 307 -2.46 2.95 -16.32
N PRO A 308 -2.02 4.16 -16.71
CA PRO A 308 -1.04 4.93 -15.94
C PRO A 308 -1.47 5.20 -14.49
N SER A 309 -0.48 5.24 -13.58
CA SER A 309 -0.66 5.72 -12.21
C SER A 309 -0.95 7.23 -12.08
N ILE A 310 -1.91 7.60 -11.23
CA ILE A 310 -2.30 8.98 -10.95
C ILE A 310 -1.92 9.26 -9.50
N ARG A 311 -1.15 10.32 -9.26
CA ARG A 311 -0.72 10.67 -7.90
C ARG A 311 -1.82 11.45 -7.20
N LEU A 312 -2.23 10.97 -6.03
CA LEU A 312 -3.19 11.64 -5.17
C LEU A 312 -2.51 12.55 -4.16
N ASN A 313 -3.17 13.65 -3.82
CA ASN A 313 -2.85 14.39 -2.61
C ASN A 313 -3.40 13.65 -1.38
N VAL A 314 -2.50 13.30 -0.46
CA VAL A 314 -2.83 12.49 0.72
C VAL A 314 -3.61 13.30 1.77
N ASN A 315 -3.31 14.59 1.92
CA ASN A 315 -3.94 15.41 2.96
C ASN A 315 -5.42 15.60 2.64
N GLN A 316 -5.71 16.00 1.39
CA GLN A 316 -7.09 16.14 0.93
C GLN A 316 -7.89 14.85 1.02
N LEU A 317 -7.27 13.69 0.73
CA LEU A 317 -7.94 12.39 0.85
C LEU A 317 -8.41 12.10 2.28
N ARG A 318 -7.64 12.51 3.29
CA ARG A 318 -7.94 12.28 4.71
C ARG A 318 -8.97 13.26 5.25
N ASP A 319 -8.93 14.49 4.76
CA ASP A 319 -9.88 15.54 5.14
C ASP A 319 -11.23 15.39 4.41
N PHE A 320 -11.28 14.56 3.36
CA PHE A 320 -12.48 14.32 2.59
C PHE A 320 -13.54 13.58 3.42
N LYS A 321 -14.45 14.34 4.00
CA LYS A 321 -15.66 13.81 4.63
C LYS A 321 -16.73 13.69 3.55
N LEU A 322 -17.29 12.50 3.38
CA LEU A 322 -18.48 12.30 2.58
C LEU A 322 -19.60 13.18 3.17
N THR A 323 -20.00 14.22 2.45
CA THR A 323 -21.22 14.99 2.75
C THR A 323 -22.42 14.11 2.44
N GLY A 324 -22.83 13.29 3.40
CA GLY A 324 -23.96 12.37 3.24
C GLY A 324 -23.73 11.02 3.93
N SER A 325 -23.56 11.06 5.24
CA SER A 325 -23.84 9.92 6.13
C SER A 325 -25.35 9.74 6.26
#